data_AF-A0A7J6U4R7-F1
#
_entry.id   AF-A0A7J6U4R7-F1
#
_cell.length_a   1.000
_cell.length_b   1.000
_cell.length_c   1.000
_cell.angle_alpha   90.00
_cell.angle_beta   90.00
_cell.angle_gamma   90.00
#
_symmetry.space_group_name_H-M   'P 1'
#
loop_
_entity.id
_entity.type
_entity.pdbx_description
1 polymer ?
#
loop_
_entity_poly.entity_id
_entity_poly.type
_entity_poly.pdbx_seq_one_letter_code
_entity_poly.pdbx_strand_id
1 'polypeptide(L)'
;TDRFEPLATTEFRMCHALDTYLHPLAQSQGGLAGALYRETREKLNLGVAALLRDRLTGYDVLAATTHLFWSPRGPVSLPAPVRFPDIKLLQAYLLSRQLADFAGELSSSPAPAVVLGGDFNSTPPDSAVYQLLTKAAVDVDHPEHPIPGVTEDAVGPLRLASGSFVSSAKTSLGKEPEFTNYTSTWQGCLDYVFYKGGRGKLRSLSLDPLPSVDILTKQGTLPNSDIPSDHVPLKPLGTMERAAAYALVLWITCNLVAGDFEWSLSSSSGAQWWLTQYGNASFKRVRAVVPGQVHLDLWRSRLIPDPYYGYNDTA
;
A
#
# COMPACT_ATOMS: atom_id res chain seq x y z
N THR A 1 -11.27 -19.76 -14.70
CA THR A 1 -12.45 -18.91 -14.92
C THR A 1 -12.23 -17.62 -14.16
N ASP A 2 -12.29 -16.48 -14.82
CA ASP A 2 -11.99 -15.18 -14.21
C ASP A 2 -13.14 -14.74 -13.31
N ARG A 3 -12.99 -14.96 -11.99
CA ARG A 3 -14.01 -14.66 -10.98
C ARG A 3 -14.37 -13.18 -10.96
N PHE A 4 -13.41 -12.29 -11.19
CA PHE A 4 -13.61 -10.85 -11.09
C PHE A 4 -13.60 -10.19 -12.47
N GLU A 5 -14.58 -9.33 -12.70
CA GLU A 5 -14.69 -8.47 -13.88
C GLU A 5 -14.29 -7.04 -13.52
N PRO A 6 -13.24 -6.46 -14.13
CA PRO A 6 -12.90 -5.07 -13.90
C PRO A 6 -13.97 -4.15 -14.51
N LEU A 7 -14.53 -3.27 -13.69
CA LEU A 7 -15.54 -2.29 -14.11
C LEU A 7 -14.93 -0.90 -14.33
N ALA A 8 -14.05 -0.49 -13.43
CA ALA A 8 -13.37 0.80 -13.48
C ALA A 8 -12.02 0.72 -12.77
N THR A 9 -11.06 1.52 -13.20
CA THR A 9 -9.78 1.70 -12.52
C THR A 9 -9.49 3.19 -12.33
N THR A 10 -8.70 3.51 -11.31
CA THR A 10 -8.29 4.88 -11.03
C THR A 10 -6.94 4.90 -10.33
N GLU A 11 -6.25 6.03 -10.48
CA GLU A 11 -5.01 6.35 -9.80
C GLU A 11 -5.23 7.56 -8.89
N PHE A 12 -4.83 7.43 -7.63
CA PHE A 12 -4.93 8.46 -6.61
C PHE A 12 -3.55 9.06 -6.36
N ARG A 13 -3.31 10.23 -6.94
CA ARG A 13 -2.16 11.08 -6.61
C ARG A 13 -2.49 11.89 -5.36
N MET A 14 -1.92 11.50 -4.23
CA MET A 14 -2.20 12.14 -2.93
C MET A 14 -1.84 13.63 -2.95
N CYS A 15 -0.76 14.01 -3.64
CA CYS A 15 -0.36 15.41 -3.79
C CYS A 15 -1.42 16.27 -4.49
N HIS A 16 -2.21 15.72 -5.41
CA HIS A 16 -3.29 16.45 -6.09
C HIS A 16 -4.53 16.60 -5.21
N ALA A 17 -4.66 15.78 -4.17
CA ALA A 17 -5.80 15.78 -3.27
C ALA A 17 -5.67 16.79 -2.12
N LEU A 18 -4.45 17.30 -1.87
CA LEU A 18 -4.16 18.28 -0.80
C LEU A 18 -5.06 19.52 -0.89
N ASP A 19 -5.14 20.13 -2.08
CA ASP A 19 -5.88 21.37 -2.29
C ASP A 19 -7.40 21.17 -2.11
N THR A 20 -7.87 19.92 -2.27
CA THR A 20 -9.28 19.54 -2.14
C THR A 20 -9.67 19.25 -0.70
N TYR A 21 -8.90 18.42 0.01
CA TYR A 21 -9.30 17.94 1.35
C TYR A 21 -8.60 18.63 2.51
N LEU A 22 -7.53 19.39 2.25
CA LEU A 22 -6.75 20.13 3.23
C LEU A 22 -6.54 21.57 2.77
N HIS A 23 -7.64 22.23 2.40
CA HIS A 23 -7.65 23.60 1.87
C HIS A 23 -6.92 24.60 2.78
N PRO A 24 -7.10 24.61 4.12
CA PRO A 24 -6.36 25.54 4.99
C PRO A 24 -4.84 25.35 4.93
N LEU A 25 -4.37 24.09 4.90
CA LEU A 25 -2.96 23.77 4.69
C LEU A 25 -2.46 24.27 3.33
N ALA A 26 -3.25 24.11 2.28
CA ALA A 26 -2.91 24.57 0.92
C ALA A 26 -2.83 26.10 0.79
N GLN A 27 -3.58 26.86 1.60
CA GLN A 27 -3.49 28.32 1.64
C GLN A 27 -2.27 28.84 2.44
N SER A 28 -1.55 27.96 3.13
CA SER A 28 -0.42 28.36 3.98
C SER A 28 0.81 28.70 3.14
N GLN A 29 1.10 30.00 2.98
CA GLN A 29 2.21 30.51 2.16
C GLN A 29 3.58 30.44 2.87
N GLY A 30 3.62 30.29 4.20
CA GLY A 30 4.85 30.34 5.00
C GLY A 30 4.78 29.54 6.30
N GLY A 31 5.86 29.58 7.08
CA GLY A 31 5.98 28.85 8.35
C GLY A 31 5.99 27.32 8.19
N LEU A 32 5.76 26.60 9.29
CA LEU A 32 5.75 25.13 9.32
C LEU A 32 4.61 24.54 8.49
N ALA A 33 3.43 25.19 8.47
CA ALA A 33 2.30 24.73 7.65
C ALA A 33 2.62 24.79 6.15
N GLY A 34 3.20 25.90 5.66
CA GLY A 34 3.64 25.99 4.26
C GLY A 34 4.77 25.01 3.92
N ALA A 35 5.67 24.71 4.86
CA ALA A 35 6.70 23.69 4.68
C ALA A 35 6.10 22.28 4.57
N LEU A 36 5.18 21.91 5.47
CA LEU A 36 4.46 20.64 5.45
C LEU A 36 3.68 20.46 4.13
N TYR A 37 3.00 21.52 3.67
CA TYR A 37 2.31 21.51 2.39
C TYR A 37 3.26 21.17 1.23
N ARG A 38 4.39 21.89 1.11
CA ARG A 38 5.38 21.65 0.05
C ARG A 38 5.97 20.25 0.13
N GLU A 39 6.41 19.83 1.32
CA GLU A 39 7.00 18.50 1.51
C GLU A 39 6.01 17.39 1.15
N THR A 40 4.75 17.51 1.54
CA THR A 40 3.71 16.52 1.21
C THR A 40 3.40 16.53 -0.30
N ARG A 41 3.36 17.71 -0.92
CA ARG A 41 3.09 17.87 -2.35
C ARG A 41 4.21 17.33 -3.24
N GLU A 42 5.45 17.39 -2.77
CA GLU A 42 6.63 16.86 -3.47
C GLU A 42 6.73 15.33 -3.39
N LYS A 43 6.02 14.67 -2.45
CA LYS A 43 6.02 13.20 -2.40
C LYS A 43 5.07 12.64 -3.45
N LEU A 44 5.63 11.88 -4.39
CA LEU A 44 4.92 11.30 -5.54
C LEU A 44 4.29 9.92 -5.25
N ASN A 45 4.17 9.54 -3.98
CA ASN A 45 3.45 8.33 -3.60
C ASN A 45 2.00 8.40 -4.12
N LEU A 46 1.51 7.25 -4.56
CA LEU A 46 0.18 7.11 -5.12
C LEU A 46 -0.53 5.87 -4.57
N GLY A 47 -1.85 5.87 -4.70
CA GLY A 47 -2.66 4.66 -4.61
C GLY A 47 -3.23 4.32 -5.97
N VAL A 48 -3.49 3.05 -6.22
CA VAL A 48 -4.29 2.61 -7.37
C VAL A 48 -5.48 1.82 -6.86
N ALA A 49 -6.61 1.92 -7.55
CA ALA A 49 -7.77 1.11 -7.24
C ALA A 49 -8.48 0.61 -8.48
N ALA A 50 -9.12 -0.54 -8.32
CA ALA A 50 -9.98 -1.16 -9.30
C ALA A 50 -11.32 -1.52 -8.66
N LEU A 51 -12.41 -1.07 -9.26
CA LEU A 51 -13.74 -1.59 -8.97
C LEU A 51 -13.93 -2.89 -9.75
N LEU A 52 -14.18 -3.97 -9.03
CA LEU A 52 -14.28 -5.32 -9.56
C LEU A 52 -15.66 -5.90 -9.25
N ARG A 53 -16.35 -6.47 -10.24
CA ARG A 53 -17.56 -7.26 -10.02
C ARG A 53 -17.19 -8.73 -9.81
N ASP A 54 -17.56 -9.27 -8.65
CA ASP A 54 -17.47 -10.71 -8.42
C ASP A 54 -18.58 -11.41 -9.23
N ARG A 55 -18.21 -12.07 -10.33
CA ARG A 55 -19.16 -12.77 -11.23
C ARG A 55 -19.95 -13.85 -10.52
N LEU A 56 -19.45 -14.36 -9.40
CA LEU A 56 -20.09 -15.42 -8.63
C LEU A 56 -21.20 -14.89 -7.71
N THR A 57 -21.00 -13.72 -7.11
CA THR A 57 -21.95 -13.13 -6.13
C THR A 57 -22.75 -11.96 -6.68
N GLY A 58 -22.29 -11.35 -7.77
CA GLY A 58 -22.83 -10.12 -8.35
C GLY A 58 -22.49 -8.86 -7.55
N TYR A 59 -21.73 -8.96 -6.46
CA TYR A 59 -21.32 -7.81 -5.66
C TYR A 59 -20.05 -7.16 -6.20
N ASP A 60 -19.96 -5.85 -6.00
CA ASP A 60 -18.79 -5.07 -6.38
C ASP A 60 -17.82 -4.94 -5.19
N VAL A 61 -16.53 -5.05 -5.49
CA VAL A 61 -15.41 -4.88 -4.56
C VAL A 61 -14.48 -3.81 -5.12
N LEU A 62 -14.21 -2.78 -4.33
CA LEU A 62 -13.18 -1.80 -4.61
C LEU A 62 -11.87 -2.29 -4.00
N ALA A 63 -10.98 -2.84 -4.82
CA ALA A 63 -9.65 -3.27 -4.41
C ALA A 63 -8.65 -2.14 -4.68
N ALA A 64 -7.95 -1.71 -3.64
CA ALA A 64 -6.97 -0.64 -3.68
C ALA A 64 -5.63 -1.09 -3.12
N THR A 65 -4.55 -0.51 -3.63
CA THR A 65 -3.20 -0.70 -3.10
C THR A 65 -2.42 0.61 -3.06
N THR A 66 -1.49 0.74 -2.12
CA THR A 66 -0.59 1.89 -2.01
C THR A 66 0.76 1.50 -1.44
N HIS A 67 1.73 2.41 -1.59
CA HIS A 67 3.00 2.38 -0.88
C HIS A 67 3.23 3.80 -0.34
N LEU A 68 3.02 3.98 0.97
CA LEU A 68 3.19 5.28 1.62
C LEU A 68 4.66 5.67 1.71
N PHE A 69 4.92 6.96 1.93
CA PHE A 69 6.27 7.48 2.05
C PHE A 69 7.10 6.69 3.07
N TRP A 70 8.30 6.26 2.68
CA TRP A 70 9.10 5.34 3.49
C TRP A 70 9.87 6.06 4.59
N SER A 71 10.39 7.28 4.33
CA SER A 71 11.53 7.82 5.07
C SER A 71 11.36 7.84 6.59
N PRO A 72 12.18 7.04 7.30
CA PRO A 72 12.32 7.11 8.74
C PRO A 72 13.48 8.03 9.17
N ARG A 73 14.16 8.73 8.25
CA ARG A 73 15.35 9.55 8.54
C ARG A 73 15.31 10.90 7.82
N GLY A 74 15.34 11.98 8.57
CA GLY A 74 15.87 13.26 8.10
C GLY A 74 17.38 13.21 8.00
N PRO A 75 17.99 14.31 7.56
CA PRO A 75 19.42 14.39 7.31
C PRO A 75 20.25 13.95 8.53
N VAL A 76 21.39 13.32 8.24
CA VAL A 76 22.37 12.71 9.18
C VAL A 76 22.88 13.69 10.25
N SER A 77 22.66 14.99 10.05
CA SER A 77 23.08 16.08 10.93
C SER A 77 22.13 16.38 12.10
N LEU A 78 21.01 15.67 12.24
CA LEU A 78 20.08 15.87 13.37
C LEU A 78 20.26 14.79 14.46
N PRO A 79 20.23 15.17 15.75
CA PRO A 79 20.57 14.29 16.88
C PRO A 79 19.57 13.15 17.15
N ALA A 80 18.49 13.05 16.36
CA ALA A 80 17.57 11.92 16.31
C ALA A 80 17.12 11.71 14.85
N PRO A 81 16.81 10.47 14.43
CA PRO A 81 16.28 10.22 13.10
C PRO A 81 14.96 10.98 12.95
N VAL A 82 14.94 12.07 12.18
CA VAL A 82 13.68 12.77 11.87
C VAL A 82 12.82 11.80 11.10
N ARG A 83 11.69 11.44 11.69
CA ARG A 83 10.68 10.66 10.99
C ARG A 83 9.70 11.66 10.39
N PHE A 84 9.12 11.32 9.24
CA PHE A 84 8.02 12.09 8.64
C PHE A 84 6.69 11.33 8.80
N PRO A 85 6.27 10.98 10.03
CA PRO A 85 5.04 10.23 10.23
C PRO A 85 3.80 11.08 9.90
N ASP A 86 3.93 12.41 9.98
CA ASP A 86 2.97 13.40 9.54
C ASP A 86 2.68 13.30 8.03
N ILE A 87 3.72 13.18 7.19
CA ILE A 87 3.54 12.98 5.74
C ILE A 87 2.77 11.67 5.47
N LYS A 88 3.15 10.58 6.15
CA LYS A 88 2.48 9.27 6.00
C LYS A 88 1.01 9.35 6.44
N LEU A 89 0.73 10.05 7.53
CA LEU A 89 -0.61 10.30 8.03
C LEU A 89 -1.47 11.08 7.03
N LEU A 90 -0.95 12.19 6.49
CA LEU A 90 -1.67 12.97 5.48
C LEU A 90 -1.92 12.14 4.21
N GLN A 91 -0.93 11.37 3.75
CA GLN A 91 -1.08 10.48 2.60
C GLN A 91 -2.18 9.42 2.83
N ALA A 92 -2.20 8.78 4.00
CA ALA A 92 -3.24 7.81 4.36
C ALA A 92 -4.64 8.45 4.43
N TYR A 93 -4.74 9.67 4.97
CA TYR A 93 -5.97 10.44 5.02
C TYR A 93 -6.48 10.78 3.61
N LEU A 94 -5.63 11.36 2.77
CA LEU A 94 -5.97 11.76 1.40
C LEU A 94 -6.39 10.56 0.55
N LEU A 95 -5.65 9.45 0.62
CA LEU A 95 -6.02 8.21 -0.05
C LEU A 95 -7.40 7.70 0.41
N SER A 96 -7.66 7.72 1.72
CA SER A 96 -8.94 7.27 2.28
C SER A 96 -10.12 8.16 1.85
N ARG A 97 -9.89 9.47 1.72
CA ARG A 97 -10.88 10.43 1.19
C ARG A 97 -11.18 10.15 -0.29
N GLN A 98 -10.14 10.03 -1.12
CA GLN A 98 -10.30 9.74 -2.55
C GLN A 98 -10.97 8.38 -2.81
N LEU A 99 -10.64 7.36 -2.00
CA LEU A 99 -11.32 6.06 -2.08
C LEU A 99 -12.80 6.14 -1.72
N ALA A 100 -13.17 6.93 -0.71
CA ALA A 100 -14.56 7.12 -0.32
C ALA A 100 -15.35 7.85 -1.41
N ASP A 101 -14.77 8.88 -2.01
CA ASP A 101 -15.42 9.66 -3.06
C ASP A 101 -15.55 8.80 -4.35
N PHE A 102 -14.52 8.06 -4.75
CA PHE A 102 -14.59 7.13 -5.89
C PHE A 102 -15.63 6.02 -5.67
N ALA A 103 -15.69 5.45 -4.45
CA ALA A 103 -16.72 4.46 -4.11
C ALA A 103 -18.14 5.06 -4.15
N GLY A 104 -18.29 6.35 -3.80
CA GLY A 104 -19.56 7.07 -3.82
C GLY A 104 -20.03 7.44 -5.22
N GLU A 105 -19.13 7.95 -6.07
CA GLU A 105 -19.41 8.36 -7.46
C GLU A 105 -19.96 7.20 -8.29
N LEU A 106 -19.39 6.00 -8.13
CA LEU A 106 -19.79 4.81 -8.87
C LEU A 106 -21.18 4.28 -8.50
N SER A 107 -21.85 4.88 -7.50
CA SER A 107 -23.28 4.73 -7.17
C SER A 107 -23.83 3.30 -7.33
N SER A 108 -23.11 2.29 -6.86
CA SER A 108 -23.66 0.94 -6.76
C SER A 108 -24.49 0.83 -5.47
N SER A 109 -25.71 0.31 -5.60
CA SER A 109 -26.54 -0.08 -4.47
C SER A 109 -26.61 -1.61 -4.45
N PRO A 110 -25.99 -2.29 -3.46
CA PRO A 110 -25.28 -1.74 -2.30
C PRO A 110 -23.88 -1.20 -2.63
N ALA A 111 -23.39 -0.28 -1.81
CA ALA A 111 -22.02 0.26 -1.92
C ALA A 111 -20.97 -0.86 -1.92
N PRO A 112 -19.87 -0.72 -2.67
CA PRO A 112 -18.89 -1.78 -2.82
C PRO A 112 -18.18 -2.04 -1.48
N ALA A 113 -17.82 -3.30 -1.24
CA ALA A 113 -16.86 -3.60 -0.18
C ALA A 113 -15.49 -3.02 -0.57
N VAL A 114 -14.76 -2.46 0.39
CA VAL A 114 -13.43 -1.89 0.12
C VAL A 114 -12.37 -2.82 0.69
N VAL A 115 -11.36 -3.14 -0.12
CA VAL A 115 -10.12 -3.78 0.33
C VAL A 115 -8.98 -2.84 0.01
N LEU A 116 -8.17 -2.51 1.01
CA LEU A 116 -7.02 -1.65 0.88
C LEU A 116 -5.79 -2.40 1.39
N GLY A 117 -4.96 -2.85 0.45
CA GLY A 117 -3.64 -3.42 0.70
C GLY A 117 -2.55 -2.36 0.61
N GLY A 118 -1.38 -2.61 1.17
CA GLY A 118 -0.24 -1.72 0.94
C GLY A 118 0.91 -1.90 1.90
N ASP A 119 2.05 -1.34 1.53
CA ASP A 119 3.10 -0.97 2.48
C ASP A 119 2.78 0.43 3.02
N PHE A 120 2.42 0.49 4.29
CA PHE A 120 2.05 1.74 4.95
C PHE A 120 3.24 2.40 5.64
N ASN A 121 4.40 1.74 5.67
CA ASN A 121 5.61 2.21 6.34
C ASN A 121 5.34 2.70 7.77
N SER A 122 4.38 2.07 8.45
CA SER A 122 3.84 2.50 9.75
C SER A 122 3.51 1.28 10.62
N THR A 123 4.02 1.26 11.85
CA THR A 123 3.90 0.12 12.77
C THR A 123 2.62 0.16 13.61
N PRO A 124 2.04 -0.99 14.01
CA PRO A 124 0.92 -1.02 14.93
C PRO A 124 1.42 -1.00 16.40
N PRO A 125 0.55 -0.76 17.40
CA PRO A 125 -0.80 -0.22 17.27
C PRO A 125 -0.83 1.32 17.28
N ASP A 126 0.30 1.96 17.59
CA ASP A 126 0.33 3.35 18.02
C ASP A 126 0.60 4.36 16.91
N SER A 127 1.03 3.93 15.71
CA SER A 127 1.24 4.88 14.60
C SER A 127 -0.06 5.58 14.21
N ALA A 128 0.03 6.86 13.83
CA ALA A 128 -1.13 7.66 13.45
C ALA A 128 -1.83 7.07 12.21
N VAL A 129 -1.06 6.52 11.26
CA VAL A 129 -1.63 5.85 10.07
C VAL A 129 -2.48 4.65 10.48
N TYR A 130 -1.96 3.79 11.36
CA TYR A 130 -2.70 2.61 11.81
C TYR A 130 -3.95 3.00 12.60
N GLN A 131 -3.84 4.00 13.49
CA GLN A 131 -4.99 4.51 14.25
C GLN A 131 -6.03 5.20 13.36
N LEU A 132 -5.61 5.99 12.37
CA LEU A 132 -6.51 6.61 11.40
C LEU A 132 -7.33 5.55 10.67
N LEU A 133 -6.68 4.51 10.14
CA LEU A 133 -7.35 3.48 9.36
C LEU A 133 -8.24 2.57 10.24
N THR A 134 -7.80 2.21 11.45
CA THR A 134 -8.52 1.23 12.30
C THR A 134 -9.48 1.85 13.32
N LYS A 135 -9.30 3.12 13.68
CA LYS A 135 -10.19 3.87 14.60
C LYS A 135 -10.95 5.00 13.90
N ALA A 136 -10.73 5.20 12.59
CA ALA A 136 -11.29 6.27 11.78
C ALA A 136 -10.91 7.70 12.23
N ALA A 137 -9.92 7.84 13.12
CA ALA A 137 -9.64 9.10 13.80
C ALA A 137 -8.20 9.21 14.30
N VAL A 138 -7.61 10.40 14.14
CA VAL A 138 -6.40 10.86 14.82
C VAL A 138 -6.62 12.28 15.32
N ASP A 139 -6.35 12.52 16.60
CA ASP A 139 -6.47 13.83 17.24
C ASP A 139 -5.19 14.67 17.09
N VAL A 140 -5.33 15.98 17.26
CA VAL A 140 -4.23 16.95 17.16
C VAL A 140 -3.11 16.71 18.19
N ASP A 141 -3.46 16.10 19.33
CA ASP A 141 -2.52 15.77 20.40
C ASP A 141 -1.70 14.49 20.12
N HIS A 142 -1.96 13.79 19.01
CA HIS A 142 -1.23 12.58 18.68
C HIS A 142 0.24 12.90 18.36
N PRO A 143 1.24 12.15 18.87
CA PRO A 143 2.66 12.48 18.67
C PRO A 143 3.13 12.50 17.21
N GLU A 144 2.42 11.78 16.34
CA GLU A 144 2.64 11.71 14.89
C GLU A 144 1.68 12.57 14.06
N HIS A 145 0.80 13.34 14.72
CA HIS A 145 0.08 14.42 14.05
C HIS A 145 1.10 15.51 13.64
N PRO A 146 0.84 16.28 12.56
CA PRO A 146 1.68 17.42 12.18
C PRO A 146 2.24 18.23 13.35
N ILE A 147 3.54 18.55 13.23
CA ILE A 147 4.44 19.07 14.26
C ILE A 147 3.81 20.21 15.08
N PRO A 148 4.05 20.27 16.41
CA PRO A 148 3.71 21.43 17.22
C PRO A 148 4.18 22.75 16.58
N GLY A 149 3.24 23.61 16.19
CA GLY A 149 3.50 24.85 15.47
C GLY A 149 2.92 24.92 14.06
N VAL A 150 2.43 23.80 13.51
CA VAL A 150 1.34 23.83 12.54
C VAL A 150 0.06 24.14 13.31
N THR A 151 -0.63 25.23 12.98
CA THR A 151 -1.87 25.61 13.69
C THR A 151 -2.96 24.56 13.45
N GLU A 152 -3.82 24.31 14.45
CA GLU A 152 -5.01 23.47 14.28
C GLU A 152 -5.91 23.96 13.14
N ASP A 153 -5.87 25.26 12.84
CA ASP A 153 -6.54 25.85 11.68
C ASP A 153 -6.01 25.31 10.34
N ALA A 154 -4.72 24.96 10.25
CA ALA A 154 -4.10 24.44 9.03
C ALA A 154 -4.35 22.93 8.88
N VAL A 155 -4.17 22.17 9.96
CA VAL A 155 -4.49 20.74 10.03
C VAL A 155 -5.15 20.45 11.37
N GLY A 156 -6.47 20.31 11.37
CA GLY A 156 -7.25 19.89 12.53
C GLY A 156 -7.29 18.36 12.68
N PRO A 157 -8.14 17.84 13.59
CA PRO A 157 -8.32 16.42 13.78
C PRO A 157 -8.70 15.72 12.48
N LEU A 158 -8.01 14.62 12.15
CA LEU A 158 -8.25 13.87 10.92
C LEU A 158 -9.26 12.74 11.19
N ARG A 159 -10.35 12.71 10.40
CA ARG A 159 -11.45 11.76 10.57
C ARG A 159 -11.86 11.13 9.24
N LEU A 160 -12.02 9.80 9.21
CA LEU A 160 -12.52 9.09 8.03
C LEU A 160 -14.05 9.10 8.02
N ALA A 161 -14.65 9.80 7.06
CA ALA A 161 -16.11 9.84 6.88
C ALA A 161 -16.71 8.46 6.56
N SER A 162 -15.89 7.57 5.98
CA SER A 162 -16.27 6.20 5.67
C SER A 162 -16.20 5.29 6.90
N GLY A 163 -15.75 5.74 8.07
CA GLY A 163 -15.57 4.87 9.24
C GLY A 163 -14.33 3.98 9.15
N SER A 164 -14.14 3.10 10.14
CA SER A 164 -12.90 2.34 10.30
C SER A 164 -12.80 1.13 9.38
N PHE A 165 -11.58 0.85 8.93
CA PHE A 165 -11.22 -0.43 8.36
C PHE A 165 -10.95 -1.47 9.44
N VAL A 166 -11.00 -2.74 9.03
CA VAL A 166 -10.62 -3.90 9.83
C VAL A 166 -9.35 -4.51 9.22
N SER A 167 -8.34 -4.81 10.05
CA SER A 167 -7.17 -5.57 9.61
C SER A 167 -7.53 -7.05 9.42
N SER A 168 -7.22 -7.56 8.22
CA SER A 168 -7.37 -8.99 7.91
C SER A 168 -6.47 -9.86 8.78
N ALA A 169 -5.20 -9.49 8.96
CA ALA A 169 -4.27 -10.27 9.78
C ALA A 169 -4.71 -10.31 11.24
N LYS A 170 -5.08 -9.16 11.83
CA LYS A 170 -5.64 -9.12 13.19
C LYS A 170 -6.93 -9.92 13.35
N THR A 171 -7.81 -9.92 12.35
CA THR A 171 -9.03 -10.75 12.37
C THR A 171 -8.69 -12.23 12.38
N SER A 172 -7.76 -12.64 11.53
CA SER A 172 -7.41 -14.05 11.30
C SER A 172 -6.51 -14.63 12.39
N LEU A 173 -5.60 -13.82 12.96
CA LEU A 173 -4.57 -14.26 13.91
C LEU A 173 -4.81 -13.76 15.35
N GLY A 174 -5.77 -12.86 15.57
CA GLY A 174 -6.01 -12.19 16.86
C GLY A 174 -5.05 -11.04 17.17
N LYS A 175 -3.91 -10.94 16.48
CA LYS A 175 -2.93 -9.84 16.56
C LYS A 175 -2.36 -9.52 15.18
N GLU A 176 -1.75 -8.34 15.03
CA GLU A 176 -0.94 -8.07 13.84
C GLU A 176 0.33 -8.94 13.85
N PRO A 177 0.92 -9.25 12.69
CA PRO A 177 2.19 -9.97 12.61
C PRO A 177 3.30 -9.23 13.37
N GLU A 178 4.28 -9.98 13.88
CA GLU A 178 5.46 -9.37 14.51
C GLU A 178 6.31 -8.63 13.48
N PHE A 179 6.38 -9.15 12.27
CA PHE A 179 7.04 -8.51 11.15
C PHE A 179 6.33 -8.82 9.84
N THR A 180 6.45 -7.88 8.92
CA THR A 180 6.18 -8.05 7.50
C THR A 180 7.35 -7.55 6.66
N ASN A 181 8.26 -6.75 7.23
CA ASN A 181 9.60 -6.52 6.70
C ASN A 181 10.66 -7.00 7.71
N TYR A 182 11.69 -7.70 7.23
CA TYR A 182 12.69 -8.36 8.07
C TYR A 182 14.11 -8.24 7.48
N THR A 183 14.78 -7.12 7.73
CA THR A 183 16.17 -6.87 7.30
C THR A 183 17.16 -6.99 8.47
N SER A 184 18.45 -6.88 8.17
CA SER A 184 19.52 -6.83 9.18
C SER A 184 19.48 -5.59 10.08
N THR A 185 18.85 -4.51 9.63
CA THR A 185 18.85 -3.22 10.33
C THR A 185 17.47 -2.81 10.84
N TRP A 186 16.41 -3.47 10.37
CA TRP A 186 15.04 -3.13 10.73
C TRP A 186 14.12 -4.34 10.56
N GLN A 187 13.25 -4.56 11.55
CA GLN A 187 12.25 -5.63 11.56
C GLN A 187 10.96 -5.09 12.18
N GLY A 188 9.82 -5.43 11.59
CA GLY A 188 8.52 -4.98 12.08
C GLY A 188 7.41 -5.08 11.05
N CYS A 189 6.17 -4.83 11.48
CA CYS A 189 4.98 -4.89 10.64
C CYS A 189 4.72 -3.52 10.00
N LEU A 190 4.81 -3.46 8.66
CA LEU A 190 4.56 -2.27 7.84
C LEU A 190 3.43 -2.50 6.83
N ASP A 191 3.18 -3.76 6.49
CA ASP A 191 2.26 -4.16 5.44
C ASP A 191 0.95 -4.62 6.05
N TYR A 192 -0.16 -4.22 5.42
CA TYR A 192 -1.49 -4.57 5.90
C TYR A 192 -2.43 -4.86 4.73
N VAL A 193 -3.40 -5.73 4.98
CA VAL A 193 -4.62 -5.84 4.17
C VAL A 193 -5.79 -5.42 5.04
N PHE A 194 -6.25 -4.20 4.80
CA PHE A 194 -7.43 -3.64 5.43
C PHE A 194 -8.66 -3.94 4.59
N TYR A 195 -9.79 -4.13 5.25
CA TYR A 195 -11.06 -4.27 4.56
C TYR A 195 -12.18 -3.58 5.31
N LYS A 196 -13.20 -3.19 4.57
CA LYS A 196 -14.43 -2.61 5.09
C LYS A 196 -15.62 -3.16 4.29
N GLY A 197 -16.55 -3.82 4.97
CA GLY A 197 -17.76 -4.33 4.34
C GLY A 197 -18.83 -3.24 4.18
N GLY A 198 -19.34 -3.04 2.97
CA GLY A 198 -20.67 -2.43 2.81
C GLY A 198 -21.71 -3.33 3.48
N ARG A 199 -22.36 -2.83 4.55
CA ARG A 199 -23.30 -3.59 5.40
C ARG A 199 -22.82 -5.00 5.82
N GLY A 200 -21.55 -5.16 6.19
CA GLY A 200 -21.03 -6.37 6.85
C GLY A 200 -20.79 -7.60 5.96
N LYS A 201 -20.72 -7.44 4.64
CA LYS A 201 -20.69 -8.59 3.71
C LYS A 201 -19.31 -9.21 3.43
N LEU A 202 -18.21 -8.48 3.64
CA LEU A 202 -16.85 -8.98 3.42
C LEU A 202 -16.20 -9.32 4.77
N ARG A 203 -15.66 -10.54 4.89
CA ARG A 203 -14.96 -11.00 6.09
C ARG A 203 -13.67 -11.75 5.73
N SER A 204 -12.61 -11.47 6.48
CA SER A 204 -11.39 -12.29 6.48
C SER A 204 -11.64 -13.60 7.23
N LEU A 205 -11.32 -14.73 6.61
CA LEU A 205 -11.46 -16.07 7.20
C LEU A 205 -10.15 -16.58 7.78
N SER A 206 -9.07 -16.45 7.02
CA SER A 206 -7.75 -16.90 7.44
C SER A 206 -6.66 -16.07 6.77
N LEU A 207 -5.43 -16.22 7.25
CA LEU A 207 -4.22 -15.72 6.62
C LEU A 207 -3.32 -16.92 6.37
N ASP A 208 -2.71 -17.02 5.19
CA ASP A 208 -1.68 -18.04 4.96
C ASP A 208 -0.58 -17.91 6.04
N PRO A 209 0.02 -19.03 6.48
CA PRO A 209 1.08 -19.00 7.48
C PRO A 209 2.23 -18.08 7.06
N LEU A 210 2.59 -17.14 7.94
CA LEU A 210 3.80 -16.34 7.78
C LEU A 210 5.02 -17.17 8.21
N PRO A 211 6.21 -16.92 7.63
CA PRO A 211 7.45 -17.54 8.09
C PRO A 211 7.65 -17.27 9.57
N SER A 212 7.98 -18.29 10.36
CA SER A 212 8.34 -18.09 11.77
C SER A 212 9.68 -17.36 11.90
N VAL A 213 9.87 -16.61 13.00
CA VAL A 213 11.16 -15.99 13.36
C VAL A 213 12.30 -17.03 13.32
N ASP A 214 12.06 -18.26 13.79
CA ASP A 214 13.08 -19.31 13.82
C ASP A 214 13.57 -19.73 12.44
N ILE A 215 12.66 -19.80 11.46
CA ILE A 215 12.98 -20.11 10.07
C ILE A 215 13.82 -18.96 9.48
N LEU A 216 13.39 -17.72 9.69
CA LEU A 216 14.12 -16.56 9.18
C LEU A 216 15.49 -16.41 9.83
N THR A 217 15.58 -16.58 11.15
CA THR A 217 16.83 -16.47 11.92
C THR A 217 17.86 -17.50 11.48
N LYS A 218 17.43 -18.72 11.13
CA LYS A 218 18.34 -19.76 10.58
C LYS A 218 18.90 -19.39 9.21
N GLN A 219 18.15 -18.62 8.43
CA GLN A 219 18.55 -18.17 7.09
C GLN A 219 19.18 -16.76 7.10
N GLY A 220 19.21 -16.08 8.25
CA GLY A 220 19.73 -14.73 8.40
C GLY A 220 18.63 -13.68 8.31
N THR A 221 18.70 -12.81 7.30
CA THR A 221 17.76 -11.71 7.06
C THR A 221 17.14 -11.85 5.67
N LEU A 222 16.07 -11.13 5.40
CA LEU A 222 15.51 -11.05 4.07
C LEU A 222 16.20 -9.94 3.24
N PRO A 223 16.26 -10.07 1.90
CA PRO A 223 15.88 -11.25 1.11
C PRO A 223 16.86 -12.42 1.29
N ASN A 224 16.41 -13.65 0.98
CA ASN A 224 17.24 -14.85 0.99
C ASN A 224 16.89 -15.81 -0.17
N SER A 225 17.42 -17.04 -0.17
CA SER A 225 17.21 -18.03 -1.23
C SER A 225 15.75 -18.46 -1.42
N ASP A 226 14.94 -18.39 -0.36
CA ASP A 226 13.57 -18.89 -0.34
C ASP A 226 12.56 -17.74 -0.48
N ILE A 227 12.90 -16.56 0.05
CA ILE A 227 12.06 -15.37 0.04
C ILE A 227 12.82 -14.22 -0.64
N PRO A 228 12.41 -13.83 -1.87
CA PRO A 228 13.19 -12.93 -2.72
C PRO A 228 12.98 -11.44 -2.46
N SER A 229 12.21 -11.09 -1.43
CA SER A 229 11.96 -9.72 -1.00
C SER A 229 12.33 -9.59 0.47
N ASP A 230 12.69 -8.39 0.90
CA ASP A 230 12.82 -8.00 2.30
C ASP A 230 11.47 -7.96 3.05
N HIS A 231 10.35 -8.03 2.32
CA HIS A 231 9.00 -8.17 2.84
C HIS A 231 8.44 -9.59 2.70
N VAL A 232 7.55 -9.95 3.62
CA VAL A 232 6.77 -11.19 3.63
C VAL A 232 5.37 -10.91 3.05
N PRO A 233 4.92 -11.67 2.04
CA PRO A 233 3.62 -11.45 1.44
C PRO A 233 2.47 -11.83 2.39
N LEU A 234 1.52 -10.92 2.56
CA LEU A 234 0.25 -11.20 3.25
C LEU A 234 -0.76 -11.80 2.27
N LYS A 235 -1.23 -13.02 2.55
CA LYS A 235 -2.18 -13.73 1.68
C LYS A 235 -3.44 -14.12 2.45
N PRO A 236 -4.39 -13.18 2.62
CA PRO A 236 -5.61 -13.49 3.33
C PRO A 236 -6.61 -14.24 2.45
N LEU A 237 -7.28 -15.21 3.05
CA LEU A 237 -8.45 -15.87 2.49
C LEU A 237 -9.69 -15.21 3.10
N GLY A 238 -10.59 -14.72 2.26
CA GLY A 238 -11.83 -14.08 2.70
C GLY A 238 -13.05 -14.64 1.96
N THR A 239 -14.23 -14.29 2.46
CA THR A 239 -15.51 -14.57 1.80
C THR A 239 -16.39 -13.32 1.74
N MET A 240 -17.23 -13.28 0.70
CA MET A 240 -18.45 -12.49 0.69
C MET A 240 -19.64 -13.42 0.87
N GLU A 241 -20.57 -13.12 1.80
CA GLU A 241 -21.70 -14.01 2.05
C GLU A 241 -22.53 -14.25 0.78
N ARG A 242 -22.79 -15.55 0.52
CA ARG A 242 -23.39 -16.23 -0.66
C ARG A 242 -22.49 -16.84 -1.73
N ALA A 243 -21.16 -16.78 -1.67
CA ALA A 243 -20.38 -17.75 -2.46
C ALA A 243 -18.92 -17.99 -2.02
N ALA A 244 -18.50 -19.23 -2.26
CA ALA A 244 -17.23 -19.90 -2.01
C ALA A 244 -15.97 -19.03 -1.81
N ALA A 245 -15.23 -19.39 -0.77
CA ALA A 245 -13.92 -18.86 -0.38
C ALA A 245 -12.89 -19.09 -1.49
N TYR A 246 -12.32 -18.03 -2.06
CA TYR A 246 -11.06 -18.10 -2.81
C TYR A 246 -10.30 -16.77 -2.71
N ALA A 247 -8.98 -16.89 -2.59
CA ALA A 247 -8.04 -15.92 -2.08
C ALA A 247 -7.99 -14.63 -2.91
N LEU A 248 -8.20 -13.49 -2.24
CA LEU A 248 -7.82 -12.19 -2.77
C LEU A 248 -6.32 -12.02 -2.47
N VAL A 249 -5.48 -12.67 -3.26
CA VAL A 249 -4.01 -12.56 -3.15
C VAL A 249 -3.61 -11.22 -3.79
N LEU A 250 -3.72 -10.14 -3.03
CA LEU A 250 -3.05 -8.89 -3.38
C LEU A 250 -1.56 -9.09 -3.08
N TRP A 251 -0.76 -9.26 -4.13
CA TRP A 251 0.70 -9.16 -4.04
C TRP A 251 1.04 -7.71 -3.70
N ILE A 252 1.17 -7.44 -2.41
CA ILE A 252 1.57 -6.13 -1.86
C ILE A 252 3.08 -6.18 -1.69
N THR A 253 3.80 -6.16 -2.81
CA THR A 253 5.24 -5.92 -2.86
C THR A 253 5.57 -5.62 -4.32
N CYS A 254 5.51 -4.35 -4.75
CA CYS A 254 6.23 -3.87 -5.94
C CYS A 254 6.23 -2.35 -6.00
N ASN A 255 7.44 -1.79 -6.03
CA ASN A 255 7.71 -0.36 -6.16
C ASN A 255 7.13 0.20 -7.47
N LEU A 256 6.44 1.34 -7.40
CA LEU A 256 6.03 2.11 -8.57
C LEU A 256 6.97 3.31 -8.71
N VAL A 257 8.08 3.11 -9.42
CA VAL A 257 8.89 4.22 -9.95
C VAL A 257 8.74 4.20 -11.47
N ALA A 258 8.21 5.28 -12.03
CA ALA A 258 8.16 5.48 -13.47
C ALA A 258 9.57 5.80 -13.99
N GLY A 259 10.03 5.07 -15.02
CA GLY A 259 11.28 5.32 -15.73
C GLY A 259 11.29 4.64 -17.09
N ASP A 260 11.99 5.23 -18.06
CA ASP A 260 12.10 4.71 -19.43
C ASP A 260 13.08 3.53 -19.49
N PHE A 261 12.60 2.35 -19.93
CA PHE A 261 13.40 1.13 -20.14
C PHE A 261 13.25 0.64 -21.59
N GLU A 262 14.33 0.15 -22.21
CA GLU A 262 14.27 -0.56 -23.51
C GLU A 262 14.28 -2.08 -23.31
N TRP A 263 13.38 -2.78 -24.02
CA TRP A 263 13.15 -4.21 -23.91
C TRP A 263 13.57 -4.95 -25.19
N SER A 264 14.12 -6.16 -25.05
CA SER A 264 14.18 -7.14 -26.14
C SER A 264 13.53 -8.43 -25.66
N LEU A 265 12.69 -9.07 -26.49
CA LEU A 265 11.83 -10.23 -26.17
C LEU A 265 12.34 -11.55 -26.83
N SER A 266 12.82 -12.55 -26.09
CA SER A 266 12.87 -13.99 -26.41
C SER A 266 11.54 -14.73 -26.14
N SER A 267 11.24 -15.79 -26.87
CA SER A 267 9.86 -16.23 -27.10
C SER A 267 9.35 -17.37 -26.19
N SER A 268 9.81 -17.52 -24.93
CA SER A 268 9.34 -18.62 -24.08
C SER A 268 9.02 -18.25 -22.63
N SER A 269 7.82 -18.66 -22.19
CA SER A 269 7.37 -18.60 -20.79
C SER A 269 8.31 -19.41 -19.90
N GLY A 270 8.79 -18.84 -18.80
CA GLY A 270 9.75 -19.49 -17.89
C GLY A 270 11.22 -19.39 -18.33
N ALA A 271 11.55 -18.71 -19.43
CA ALA A 271 12.93 -18.40 -19.78
C ALA A 271 13.54 -17.35 -18.84
N GLN A 272 14.87 -17.28 -18.78
CA GLN A 272 15.63 -16.28 -18.02
C GLN A 272 15.91 -15.04 -18.89
N TRP A 273 15.85 -13.86 -18.29
CA TRP A 273 15.93 -12.57 -19.00
C TRP A 273 16.76 -11.54 -18.26
N TRP A 274 17.20 -10.51 -18.99
CA TRP A 274 18.11 -9.46 -18.52
C TRP A 274 17.60 -8.05 -18.89
N LEU A 275 17.64 -7.10 -17.95
CA LEU A 275 17.27 -5.69 -18.14
C LEU A 275 18.50 -4.77 -18.03
N THR A 276 18.53 -3.65 -18.76
CA THR A 276 19.53 -2.57 -18.63
C THR A 276 18.83 -1.21 -18.69
N GLN A 277 19.14 -0.28 -17.77
CA GLN A 277 18.64 1.11 -17.78
C GLN A 277 19.69 2.08 -18.34
N TYR A 278 19.26 3.14 -19.04
CA TYR A 278 20.14 4.22 -19.48
C TYR A 278 20.35 5.24 -18.36
N GLY A 279 21.60 5.64 -18.08
CA GLY A 279 21.87 6.92 -17.41
C GLY A 279 22.26 6.93 -15.92
N ASN A 280 22.74 5.84 -15.32
CA ASN A 280 23.63 5.97 -14.15
C ASN A 280 24.68 4.87 -14.11
N ALA A 281 25.94 5.28 -14.06
CA ALA A 281 27.11 4.43 -14.18
C ALA A 281 27.35 3.65 -12.88
N SER A 282 26.54 2.62 -12.64
CA SER A 282 26.86 1.42 -11.85
C SER A 282 25.54 0.71 -11.56
N PHE A 283 25.19 -0.35 -12.31
CA PHE A 283 24.88 -1.67 -11.74
C PHE A 283 24.57 -2.71 -12.82
N LYS A 284 24.61 -3.96 -12.35
CA LYS A 284 24.78 -5.23 -13.06
C LYS A 284 23.46 -5.80 -13.59
N ARG A 285 23.60 -6.74 -14.54
CA ARG A 285 22.53 -7.57 -15.13
C ARG A 285 21.62 -8.20 -14.07
N VAL A 286 20.32 -8.04 -14.24
CA VAL A 286 19.26 -8.56 -13.35
C VAL A 286 18.64 -9.82 -13.95
N ARG A 287 18.55 -10.91 -13.18
CA ARG A 287 17.85 -12.15 -13.57
C ARG A 287 16.42 -12.12 -13.01
N ALA A 288 15.41 -12.30 -13.86
CA ALA A 288 14.00 -12.32 -13.46
C ALA A 288 13.27 -13.59 -13.96
N VAL A 289 12.17 -13.97 -13.28
CA VAL A 289 11.25 -15.04 -13.69
C VAL A 289 10.01 -14.43 -14.33
N VAL A 290 9.56 -15.01 -15.44
CA VAL A 290 8.38 -14.53 -16.19
C VAL A 290 7.10 -14.68 -15.34
N PRO A 291 6.28 -13.63 -15.17
CA PRO A 291 5.00 -13.70 -14.47
C PRO A 291 4.05 -14.73 -15.10
N GLY A 292 3.18 -15.35 -14.29
CA GLY A 292 2.15 -16.26 -14.77
C GLY A 292 1.16 -15.58 -15.73
N GLN A 293 0.48 -16.36 -16.58
CA GLN A 293 -0.35 -15.84 -17.69
C GLN A 293 -1.38 -14.78 -17.27
N VAL A 294 -2.06 -14.97 -16.12
CA VAL A 294 -3.01 -14.00 -15.55
C VAL A 294 -2.38 -12.62 -15.32
N HIS A 295 -1.15 -12.60 -14.84
CA HIS A 295 -0.43 -11.37 -14.54
C HIS A 295 0.00 -10.66 -15.83
N LEU A 296 0.41 -11.42 -16.85
CA LEU A 296 0.67 -10.90 -18.20
C LEU A 296 -0.59 -10.34 -18.86
N ASP A 297 -1.76 -10.96 -18.63
CA ASP A 297 -3.02 -10.51 -19.20
C ASP A 297 -3.52 -9.20 -18.56
N LEU A 298 -3.34 -9.03 -17.25
CA LEU A 298 -3.61 -7.77 -16.54
C LEU A 298 -2.67 -6.63 -16.99
N TRP A 299 -1.38 -6.92 -17.18
CA TRP A 299 -0.42 -5.95 -17.70
C TRP A 299 -0.69 -5.57 -19.16
N ARG A 300 -0.93 -6.54 -20.05
CA ARG A 300 -1.32 -6.30 -21.46
C ARG A 300 -2.57 -5.44 -21.58
N SER A 301 -3.47 -5.57 -20.60
CA SER A 301 -4.69 -4.77 -20.49
C SER A 301 -4.45 -3.39 -19.85
N ARG A 302 -3.20 -3.05 -19.51
CA ARG A 302 -2.79 -1.83 -18.80
C ARG A 302 -3.49 -1.61 -17.46
N LEU A 303 -3.97 -2.69 -16.84
CA LEU A 303 -4.67 -2.66 -15.56
C LEU A 303 -3.73 -2.63 -14.36
N ILE A 304 -2.52 -3.15 -14.54
CA ILE A 304 -1.43 -3.12 -13.57
C ILE A 304 -0.15 -2.62 -14.25
N PRO A 305 0.76 -1.98 -13.49
CA PRO A 305 2.09 -1.60 -13.98
C PRO A 305 2.92 -2.81 -14.42
N ASP A 306 4.04 -2.54 -15.09
CA ASP A 306 4.94 -3.56 -15.63
C ASP A 306 5.35 -4.61 -14.57
N PRO A 307 5.13 -5.91 -14.84
CA PRO A 307 5.30 -6.96 -13.86
C PRO A 307 6.74 -7.49 -13.74
N TYR A 308 7.67 -6.99 -14.55
CA TYR A 308 9.05 -7.48 -14.58
C TYR A 308 9.92 -6.74 -13.55
N TYR A 309 9.78 -7.13 -12.28
CA TYR A 309 10.79 -6.83 -11.24
C TYR A 309 11.71 -8.05 -11.06
N GLY A 310 13.02 -7.84 -11.10
CA GLY A 310 14.03 -8.89 -10.99
C GLY A 310 15.02 -8.70 -9.83
N TYR A 311 15.70 -9.79 -9.49
CA TYR A 311 16.67 -9.90 -8.40
C TYR A 311 17.91 -9.01 -8.61
N ASN A 312 18.40 -8.40 -7.53
CA ASN A 312 19.79 -7.98 -7.46
C ASN A 312 20.66 -9.20 -7.10
N ASP A 313 21.42 -9.72 -8.06
CA ASP A 313 22.57 -10.59 -7.73
C ASP A 313 23.68 -9.69 -7.14
N THR A 314 23.75 -9.63 -5.81
CA THR A 314 25.00 -9.30 -5.12
C THR A 314 25.69 -10.62 -4.78
N ALA A 315 26.85 -10.83 -5.39
CA ALA A 315 27.87 -11.72 -4.84
C ALA A 315 28.18 -11.37 -3.38
#